data_AF-A0A2E1Q3Q5-F1
#
_entry.id   AF-A0A2E1Q3Q5-F1
#
_cell.length_a   1.000
_cell.length_b   1.000
_cell.length_c   1.000
_cell.angle_alpha   90.00
_cell.angle_beta   90.00
_cell.angle_gamma   90.00
#
_symmetry.space_group_name_H-M   'P 1'
#
loop_
_entity.id
_entity.type
_entity.pdbx_description
1 polymer ?
#
loop_
_entity_poly.entity_id
_entity_poly.type
_entity_poly.pdbx_seq_one_letter_code
_entity_poly.pdbx_strand_id
1 'polypeptide(L)' 'MKNIEDLAYVIKVLKEDPLLKESFLKILEYGASNQQVRVHQMIQEIEKQSPPLEVLQLFKLLQNDKVAAVIRAELES' A
#
# COMPACT_ATOMS: atom_id res chain seq x y z
N MET A 1 -3.88 6.23 16.60
CA MET A 1 -2.99 6.52 15.45
C MET A 1 -3.20 7.94 15.01
N LYS A 2 -2.13 8.73 14.87
CA LYS A 2 -2.20 10.05 14.23
C LYS A 2 -2.07 9.82 12.70
N ASN A 3 -3.16 9.31 12.11
CA ASN A 3 -3.24 8.64 10.79
C ASN A 3 -2.56 9.32 9.57
N ILE A 4 -2.15 10.58 9.63
CA ILE A 4 -1.62 11.32 8.48
C ILE A 4 -0.08 11.34 8.46
N GLU A 5 0.56 11.51 9.63
CA GLU A 5 2.02 11.57 9.75
C GLU A 5 2.66 10.21 9.42
N ASP A 6 2.02 9.12 9.88
CA ASP A 6 2.45 7.75 9.63
C ASP A 6 2.36 7.39 8.13
N LEU A 7 1.34 7.90 7.43
CA LEU A 7 1.18 7.67 5.99
C LEU A 7 2.25 8.41 5.18
N ALA A 8 2.52 9.67 5.52
CA ALA A 8 3.57 10.46 4.87
C ALA A 8 4.95 9.81 5.04
N TYR A 9 5.23 9.28 6.23
CA TYR A 9 6.47 8.52 6.48
C TYR A 9 6.57 7.28 5.60
N VAL A 10 5.50 6.49 5.49
CA VAL A 10 5.52 5.30 4.62
C VAL A 10 5.72 5.67 3.16
N ILE A 11 5.02 6.69 2.64
CA ILE A 11 5.21 7.15 1.26
C ILE A 11 6.67 7.56 1.03
N LYS A 12 7.28 8.25 1.98
CA LYS A 12 8.69 8.63 1.90
C LYS A 12 9.61 7.40 1.81
N VAL A 13 9.43 6.41 2.68
CA VAL A 13 10.22 5.16 2.65
C VAL A 13 10.03 4.42 1.32
N LEU A 14 8.79 4.34 0.81
CA LEU A 14 8.51 3.73 -0.49
C LEU A 14 9.17 4.49 -1.65
N LYS A 15 9.31 5.82 -1.57
CA LYS A 15 10.02 6.62 -2.59
C LYS A 15 11.53 6.41 -2.55
N GLU A 16 12.10 6.12 -1.39
CA GLU A 16 13.55 5.95 -1.18
C GLU A 16 14.07 4.58 -1.64
N ASP A 17 13.22 3.56 -1.74
CA ASP A 17 13.58 2.22 -2.24
C ASP A 17 12.90 1.93 -3.61
N PRO A 18 13.65 1.93 -4.73
CA PRO A 18 13.10 1.70 -6.07
C PRO A 18 12.43 0.32 -6.26
N LEU A 19 12.94 -0.74 -5.64
CA LEU A 19 12.38 -2.09 -5.79
C LEU A 19 11.07 -2.23 -5.00
N LEU A 20 11.05 -1.62 -3.81
CA LEU A 20 9.86 -1.56 -2.98
C LEU A 20 8.79 -0.68 -3.64
N LYS A 21 9.18 0.47 -4.20
CA LYS A 21 8.31 1.35 -5.00
C LYS A 21 7.64 0.60 -6.14
N GLU A 22 8.41 -0.10 -6.96
CA GLU A 22 7.90 -0.81 -8.13
C GLU A 22 6.94 -1.94 -7.71
N SER A 23 7.32 -2.70 -6.67
CA SER A 23 6.47 -3.71 -6.06
C SER A 23 5.13 -3.12 -5.61
N PHE A 24 5.14 -1.98 -4.93
CA PHE A 24 3.93 -1.29 -4.48
C PHE A 24 3.08 -0.76 -5.64
N LEU A 25 3.70 -0.17 -6.67
CA LEU A 25 2.97 0.31 -7.85
C LEU A 25 2.25 -0.83 -8.59
N LYS A 26 2.84 -2.03 -8.68
CA LYS A 26 2.19 -3.22 -9.27
C LYS A 26 0.94 -3.65 -8.50
N ILE A 27 0.95 -3.51 -7.18
CA ILE A 27 -0.23 -3.80 -6.34
C ILE A 27 -1.36 -2.80 -6.64
N LEU A 28 -0.97 -1.53 -6.79
CA LEU A 28 -1.86 -0.39 -7.06
C LEU A 28 -2.26 -0.25 -8.55
N GLU A 29 -1.72 -1.10 -9.43
CA GLU A 29 -1.89 -0.99 -10.87
C GLU A 29 -3.36 -1.23 -11.28
N TYR A 30 -3.99 -0.22 -11.89
CA TYR A 30 -5.44 -0.18 -12.05
C TYR A 30 -5.96 -1.07 -13.19
N GLY A 31 -6.94 -1.90 -12.84
CA GLY A 31 -7.86 -2.61 -13.73
C GLY A 31 -9.04 -3.04 -12.87
N ALA A 32 -10.16 -2.32 -13.01
CA ALA A 32 -11.17 -2.00 -11.99
C ALA A 32 -12.00 -3.15 -11.37
N SER A 33 -11.51 -4.39 -11.42
CA SER A 33 -12.09 -5.54 -10.71
C SER A 33 -11.05 -6.35 -9.94
N ASN A 34 -9.75 -6.18 -10.26
CA ASN A 34 -8.68 -7.02 -9.71
C ASN A 34 -7.83 -6.32 -8.64
N GLN A 35 -7.87 -5.00 -8.49
CA GLN A 35 -7.06 -4.31 -7.48
C GLN A 35 -7.46 -4.71 -6.05
N GLN A 36 -8.74 -4.57 -5.70
CA GLN A 36 -9.26 -4.94 -4.39
C GLN A 36 -9.02 -6.43 -4.07
N VAL A 37 -9.19 -7.30 -5.07
CA VAL A 37 -8.92 -8.74 -4.94
C VAL A 37 -7.43 -9.00 -4.66
N ARG A 38 -6.52 -8.35 -5.40
CA ARG A 38 -5.07 -8.49 -5.17
C ARG A 38 -4.64 -7.93 -3.83
N VAL A 39 -5.13 -6.75 -3.45
CA VAL A 39 -4.88 -6.15 -2.13
C VAL A 39 -5.37 -7.09 -1.02
N HIS A 40 -6.56 -7.65 -1.18
CA HIS A 40 -7.11 -8.62 -0.22
C HIS A 40 -6.29 -9.90 -0.13
N GLN A 41 -5.90 -10.51 -1.26
CA GLN A 41 -5.03 -11.69 -1.29
C GLN A 41 -3.67 -11.41 -0.64
N MET A 42 -3.08 -10.24 -0.89
CA MET A 42 -1.83 -9.84 -0.26
C MET A 42 -1.96 -9.66 1.24
N ILE A 43 -3.04 -9.04 1.72
CA ILE A 43 -3.31 -8.93 3.17
C ILE A 43 -3.32 -10.32 3.79
N GLN A 44 -4.01 -11.29 3.16
CA GLN A 44 -4.05 -12.66 3.68
C GLN A 44 -2.67 -13.33 3.72
N GLU A 45 -1.83 -13.16 2.70
CA GLU A 45 -0.47 -13.72 2.70
C GLU A 45 0.45 -13.02 3.71
N ILE A 46 0.27 -11.71 3.89
CA ILE A 46 1.04 -10.91 4.83
C ILE A 46 0.65 -11.24 6.28
N GLU A 47 -0.64 -11.38 6.58
CA GLU A 47 -1.13 -11.77 7.91
C GLU A 47 -0.56 -13.12 8.36
N LYS A 48 -0.34 -14.07 7.45
CA LYS A 48 0.30 -15.37 7.74
C LYS A 48 1.75 -15.22 8.20
N GLN A 49 2.42 -14.13 7.88
CA GLN A 49 3.83 -13.89 8.22
C GLN A 49 4.00 -13.13 9.55
N SER A 50 2.92 -12.89 10.31
CA SER A 50 2.96 -12.11 11.57
C SER A 50 3.70 -10.78 11.41
N PRO A 51 3.25 -9.91 10.49
CA PRO A 51 3.95 -8.69 10.15
C PRO A 51 3.80 -7.68 11.31
N PRO A 52 4.66 -6.65 11.37
CA PRO A 52 4.41 -5.51 12.24
C PRO A 52 3.03 -4.90 11.97
N LEU A 53 2.41 -4.34 13.02
CA LEU A 53 1.05 -3.79 12.95
C LEU A 53 0.93 -2.67 11.91
N GLU A 54 1.98 -1.86 11.79
CA GLU A 54 2.11 -0.73 10.87
C GLU A 54 2.05 -1.21 9.41
N VAL A 55 2.69 -2.34 9.12
CA VAL A 55 2.65 -2.96 7.78
C VAL A 55 1.23 -3.42 7.48
N LEU A 56 0.58 -4.12 8.42
CA LEU A 56 -0.80 -4.56 8.23
C LEU A 56 -1.77 -3.39 8.03
N GLN A 57 -1.58 -2.30 8.79
CA GLN A 57 -2.38 -1.09 8.67
C GLN A 57 -2.22 -0.41 7.31
N LEU A 58 -0.98 -0.33 6.78
CA LEU A 58 -0.74 0.18 5.45
C LEU A 58 -1.54 -0.60 4.40
N PHE A 59 -1.46 -1.92 4.42
CA PHE A 59 -2.20 -2.75 3.46
C PHE A 59 -3.72 -2.60 3.60
N LYS A 60 -4.23 -2.44 4.83
CA LYS A 60 -5.66 -2.14 5.05
C LYS A 60 -6.07 -0.79 4.49
N LEU A 61 -5.20 0.23 4.52
CA LEU A 61 -5.48 1.52 3.88
C LEU A 61 -5.59 1.39 2.35
N LEU A 62 -4.85 0.47 1.73
CA LEU A 62 -4.93 0.20 0.29
C LEU A 62 -6.25 -0.43 -0.14
N GLN A 63 -7.08 -0.92 0.79
CA GLN A 63 -8.44 -1.37 0.49
C GLN A 63 -9.40 -0.20 0.22
N ASN A 64 -8.99 1.05 0.46
CA ASN A 64 -9.76 2.22 0.08
C ASN A 64 -9.24 2.77 -1.25
N ASP A 65 -10.05 2.67 -2.31
CA ASP A 65 -9.68 3.11 -3.66
C ASP A 65 -9.19 4.56 -3.73
N LYS A 66 -9.79 5.46 -2.94
CA LYS A 66 -9.38 6.89 -2.92
C LYS A 66 -8.00 7.05 -2.30
N VAL A 67 -7.72 6.32 -1.22
CA VAL A 67 -6.42 6.36 -0.55
C VAL A 67 -5.35 5.71 -1.42
N ALA A 68 -5.67 4.56 -2.03
CA ALA A 68 -4.80 3.88 -2.98
C ALA A 68 -4.44 4.76 -4.19
N ALA A 69 -5.41 5.50 -4.74
CA ALA A 69 -5.18 6.44 -5.84
C ALA A 69 -4.26 7.60 -5.44
N VAL A 70 -4.43 8.16 -4.24
CA VAL A 70 -3.56 9.23 -3.71
C VAL A 70 -2.13 8.71 -3.51
N ILE A 71 -1.96 7.55 -2.86
CA ILE A 71 -0.64 6.94 -2.64
C ILE A 71 0.04 6.66 -3.98
N ARG A 72 -0.69 6.14 -4.97
CA ARG A 72 -0.16 5.89 -6.31
C ARG A 72 0.34 7.18 -6.96
N ALA A 73 -0.48 8.22 -6.99
CA ALA A 73 -0.11 9.51 -7.57
C ALA A 73 1.14 10.10 -6.91
N GLU A 74 1.24 9.96 -5.58
CA GLU A 74 2.45 10.35 -4.84
C GLU A 74 3.66 9.51 -5.24
N LEU A 75 3.55 8.19 -5.36
CA LEU A 75 4.69 7.36 -5.76
C LEU A 75 5.12 7.64 -7.21
N GLU A 76 4.21 7.98 -8.11
CA GLU A 76 4.53 8.28 -9.51
C GLU A 76 5.15 9.68 -9.72
N SER A 77 4.99 10.61 -8.74
CA SER A 77 5.62 11.95 -8.76
C SER A 77 7.11 11.92 -8.45
#